data_AF-A0A960XQ22-F1
#
_entry.id   AF-A0A960XQ22-F1
#
_cell.length_a   1.000
_cell.length_b   1.000
_cell.length_c   1.000
_cell.angle_alpha   90.00
_cell.angle_beta   90.00
_cell.angle_gamma   90.00
#
_symmetry.space_group_name_H-M   'P 1'
#
loop_
_entity.id
_entity.type
_entity.pdbx_description
1 polymer ?
#
loop_
_entity_poly.entity_id
_entity_poly.type
_entity_poly.pdbx_seq_one_letter_code
_entity_poly.pdbx_strand_id
1 'polypeptide(L)'
;LLTRIRRMRLPVVNHLEHREVPNPSWFPNAVQAAAAMDEAGFEHVSDCGWDWDGMQQNFRLFWHPEERAVAAVCLCEQSDVAFAFITVTSTDAQGRIWRTTNFPFAPTLRCPPDVRWNHVPCSRNCFHQILRDHHKYLETRGIAADSLRIPDPDRIEETIETEMRRQVDHNLATGIITLTDDGSFRYTTRGLFFLWGQFVKDMVRFC
;
A
#
# COMPACT_ATOMS: atom_id res chain seq x y z
N LEU A 1 14.97 13.48 -1.88
CA LEU A 1 14.45 12.17 -1.44
C LEU A 1 15.53 11.28 -0.81
N LEU A 2 16.55 10.81 -1.54
CA LEU A 2 17.57 9.87 -1.00
C LEU A 2 18.32 10.37 0.25
N THR A 3 18.64 11.66 0.33
CA THR A 3 19.29 12.28 1.51
C THR A 3 18.39 12.32 2.74
N ARG A 4 17.07 12.43 2.56
CA ARG A 4 16.07 12.40 3.64
C ARG A 4 15.78 10.98 4.10
N ILE A 5 15.60 10.03 3.17
CA ILE A 5 15.37 8.62 3.47
C ILE A 5 16.53 8.01 4.28
N ARG A 6 17.77 8.46 4.05
CA ARG A 6 18.93 8.03 4.85
C ARG A 6 18.84 8.42 6.34
N ARG A 7 18.13 9.50 6.67
CA ARG A 7 17.94 9.99 8.04
C ARG A 7 16.65 9.52 8.69
N MET A 8 15.73 8.96 7.89
CA MET A 8 14.43 8.50 8.34
C MET A 8 14.60 7.33 9.31
N ARG A 9 13.91 7.42 10.45
CA ARG A 9 13.86 6.41 11.49
C ARG A 9 12.40 6.00 11.63
N LEU A 10 12.08 4.81 11.14
CA LEU A 10 10.72 4.29 11.19
C LEU A 10 10.61 3.29 12.35
N PRO A 11 9.60 3.39 13.22
CA PRO A 11 9.40 2.40 14.26
C PRO A 11 9.20 1.00 13.67
N VAL A 12 9.78 0.00 14.32
CA VAL A 12 9.65 -1.41 13.88
C VAL A 12 8.23 -1.94 14.13
N VAL A 13 7.58 -1.43 15.18
CA VAL A 13 6.19 -1.73 15.51
C VAL A 13 5.41 -0.42 15.40
N ASN A 14 4.43 -0.40 14.50
CA ASN A 14 3.50 0.70 14.37
C ASN A 14 2.09 0.13 14.29
N HIS A 15 1.18 0.70 15.07
CA HIS A 15 -0.23 0.32 15.10
C HIS A 15 -1.04 1.33 14.30
N LEU A 16 -2.03 0.85 13.57
CA LEU A 16 -3.00 1.72 12.93
C LEU A 16 -3.82 2.40 14.01
N GLU A 17 -3.89 3.71 13.93
CA GLU A 17 -4.74 4.51 14.79
C GLU A 17 -5.95 4.97 13.99
N HIS A 18 -7.11 5.04 14.65
CA HIS A 18 -8.26 5.72 14.05
C HIS A 18 -7.90 7.18 13.76
N ARG A 19 -8.19 7.65 12.55
CA ARG A 19 -7.85 9.01 12.13
C ARG A 19 -8.98 9.66 11.37
N GLU A 20 -9.14 10.96 11.60
CA GLU A 20 -9.99 11.77 10.76
C GLU A 20 -9.42 11.83 9.34
N VAL A 21 -10.31 11.73 8.35
CA VAL A 21 -9.92 11.83 6.95
C VAL A 21 -9.29 13.22 6.72
N PRO A 22 -8.05 13.28 6.22
CA PRO A 22 -7.38 14.55 6.00
C PRO A 22 -8.10 15.38 4.94
N ASN A 23 -7.84 16.69 4.93
CA ASN A 23 -8.59 17.63 4.11
C ASN A 23 -8.63 17.20 2.63
N PRO A 24 -9.83 16.89 2.08
CA PRO A 24 -9.95 16.37 0.71
C PRO A 24 -9.42 17.30 -0.37
N SER A 25 -9.30 18.60 -0.10
CA SER A 25 -8.74 19.58 -1.05
C SER A 25 -7.28 19.30 -1.41
N TRP A 26 -6.54 18.58 -0.56
CA TRP A 26 -5.15 18.19 -0.82
C TRP A 26 -5.04 16.90 -1.64
N PHE A 27 -6.14 16.15 -1.76
CA PHE A 27 -6.17 14.83 -2.37
C PHE A 27 -7.17 14.79 -3.53
N PRO A 28 -6.82 15.37 -4.69
CA PRO A 28 -7.68 15.33 -5.85
C PRO A 28 -8.00 13.87 -6.21
N ASN A 29 -9.26 13.60 -6.56
CA ASN A 29 -9.82 12.29 -6.89
C ASN A 29 -10.06 11.32 -5.70
N ALA A 30 -9.58 11.59 -4.48
CA ALA A 30 -9.80 10.69 -3.35
C ALA A 30 -11.29 10.51 -2.99
N VAL A 31 -12.06 11.61 -3.01
CA VAL A 31 -13.51 11.59 -2.76
C VAL A 31 -14.23 10.79 -3.84
N GLN A 32 -13.86 11.00 -5.10
CA GLN A 32 -14.44 10.30 -6.24
C GLN A 32 -14.09 8.80 -6.22
N ALA A 33 -12.88 8.45 -5.80
CA ALA A 33 -12.46 7.06 -5.63
C ALA A 33 -13.27 6.35 -4.56
N ALA A 34 -13.47 6.98 -3.40
CA ALA A 34 -14.29 6.43 -2.33
C ALA A 34 -15.76 6.27 -2.75
N ALA A 35 -16.34 7.27 -3.44
CA ALA A 35 -17.70 7.18 -3.96
C ALA A 35 -17.85 6.06 -5.01
N ALA A 36 -16.84 5.87 -5.87
CA ALA A 36 -16.83 4.79 -6.86
C ALA A 36 -16.66 3.40 -6.22
N MET A 37 -16.02 3.29 -5.05
CA MET A 37 -15.98 2.03 -4.29
C MET A 37 -17.37 1.67 -3.77
N ASP A 38 -18.08 2.63 -3.18
CA ASP A 38 -19.46 2.47 -2.70
C ASP A 38 -20.43 2.10 -3.85
N GLU A 39 -20.33 2.79 -4.99
CA GLU A 39 -21.10 2.46 -6.21
C GLU A 39 -20.86 1.02 -6.70
N ALA A 40 -19.63 0.52 -6.54
CA ALA A 40 -19.25 -0.84 -6.90
C ALA A 40 -19.59 -1.89 -5.82
N GLY A 41 -20.30 -1.51 -4.75
CA GLY A 41 -20.73 -2.41 -3.68
C GLY A 41 -19.69 -2.68 -2.59
N PHE A 42 -18.57 -1.95 -2.56
CA PHE A 42 -17.62 -2.05 -1.47
C PHE A 42 -18.12 -1.27 -0.25
N GLU A 43 -18.26 -1.97 0.87
CA GLU A 43 -18.71 -1.40 2.13
C GLU A 43 -17.53 -0.76 2.87
N HIS A 44 -17.75 0.43 3.45
CA HIS A 44 -16.75 1.10 4.28
C HIS A 44 -16.55 0.36 5.60
N VAL A 45 -15.29 0.24 6.03
CA VAL A 45 -14.90 -0.47 7.25
C VAL A 45 -14.33 0.49 8.29
N SER A 46 -13.32 1.27 7.90
CA SER A 46 -12.60 2.13 8.84
C SER A 46 -11.81 3.21 8.11
N ASP A 47 -11.62 4.33 8.78
CA ASP A 47 -10.64 5.35 8.44
C ASP A 47 -9.52 5.32 9.50
N CYS A 48 -8.32 4.93 9.10
CA CYS A 48 -7.19 4.68 10.00
C CYS A 48 -5.87 5.15 9.38
N GLY A 49 -4.80 5.22 10.15
CA GLY A 49 -3.52 5.66 9.58
C GLY A 49 -2.33 5.48 10.48
N TRP A 50 -1.17 5.81 9.93
CA TRP A 50 0.11 5.86 10.61
C TRP A 50 0.71 7.26 10.56
N ASP A 51 1.42 7.61 11.63
CA ASP A 51 2.40 8.69 11.63
C ASP A 51 3.81 8.10 11.64
N TRP A 52 4.57 8.42 10.60
CA TRP A 52 5.91 7.90 10.36
C TRP A 52 6.91 9.05 10.36
N ASP A 53 7.19 9.61 11.54
CA ASP A 53 8.20 10.67 11.72
C ASP A 53 7.97 11.85 10.73
N GLY A 54 6.74 12.37 10.70
CA GLY A 54 6.34 13.47 9.82
C GLY A 54 5.91 13.05 8.41
N MET A 55 5.79 11.75 8.14
CA MET A 55 5.03 11.21 7.00
C MET A 55 3.70 10.65 7.51
N GLN A 56 2.60 11.31 7.15
CA GLN A 56 1.27 10.83 7.48
C GLN A 56 0.75 9.95 6.35
N GLN A 57 0.29 8.77 6.70
CA GLN A 57 -0.36 7.85 5.78
C GLN A 57 -1.72 7.47 6.34
N ASN A 58 -2.78 7.97 5.72
CA ASN A 58 -4.15 7.65 6.08
C ASN A 58 -4.73 6.67 5.05
N PHE A 59 -5.61 5.80 5.52
CA PHE A 59 -6.29 4.78 4.76
C PHE A 59 -7.78 4.95 4.98
N ARG A 60 -8.53 4.93 3.88
CA ARG A 60 -9.98 4.69 3.91
C ARG A 60 -10.20 3.28 3.41
N LEU A 61 -10.62 2.39 4.29
CA LEU A 61 -10.68 0.95 4.05
C LEU A 61 -12.10 0.54 3.68
N PHE A 62 -12.19 -0.29 2.64
CA PHE A 62 -13.43 -0.85 2.16
C PHE A 62 -13.27 -2.33 1.86
N TRP A 63 -14.35 -3.09 1.94
CA TRP A 63 -14.34 -4.52 1.65
C TRP A 63 -15.55 -4.92 0.82
N HIS A 64 -15.43 -6.02 0.08
CA HIS A 64 -16.54 -6.59 -0.67
C HIS A 64 -16.47 -8.12 -0.61
N PRO A 65 -17.50 -8.80 -0.04
CA PRO A 65 -17.45 -10.24 0.19
C PRO A 65 -17.50 -11.06 -1.10
N GLU A 66 -18.35 -10.68 -2.07
CA GLU A 66 -18.45 -11.39 -3.36
C GLU A 66 -17.21 -11.21 -4.23
N GLU A 67 -16.68 -9.98 -4.29
CA GLU A 67 -15.39 -9.67 -4.94
C GLU A 67 -14.18 -10.28 -4.20
N ARG A 68 -14.36 -10.74 -2.95
CA ARG A 68 -13.32 -11.33 -2.10
C ARG A 68 -12.07 -10.45 -2.02
N ALA A 69 -12.31 -9.15 -1.85
CA ALA A 69 -11.29 -8.13 -1.95
C ALA A 69 -11.44 -7.04 -0.89
N VAL A 70 -10.32 -6.46 -0.51
CA VAL A 70 -10.22 -5.22 0.27
C VAL A 70 -9.72 -4.12 -0.67
N ALA A 71 -10.44 -3.01 -0.71
CA ALA A 71 -10.03 -1.81 -1.42
C ALA A 71 -9.63 -0.73 -0.41
N ALA A 72 -8.67 0.11 -0.79
CA ALA A 72 -8.29 1.25 0.04
C ALA A 72 -7.99 2.48 -0.80
N VAL A 73 -8.42 3.64 -0.30
CA VAL A 73 -7.88 4.93 -0.71
C VAL A 73 -6.79 5.32 0.27
N CYS A 74 -5.55 5.39 -0.21
CA CYS A 74 -4.38 5.74 0.57
C CYS A 74 -4.05 7.21 0.35
N LEU A 75 -3.94 7.99 1.42
CA LEU A 75 -3.70 9.43 1.44
C LEU A 75 -2.36 9.66 2.13
N CYS A 76 -1.36 10.06 1.37
CA CYS A 76 -0.01 10.27 1.87
C CYS A 76 0.35 11.75 1.86
N GLU A 77 0.83 12.24 3.00
CA GLU A 77 1.32 13.60 3.17
C GLU A 77 2.72 13.57 3.80
N GLN A 78 3.65 14.30 3.19
CA GLN A 78 4.98 14.50 3.75
C GLN A 78 5.54 15.85 3.31
N SER A 79 5.74 16.76 4.26
CA SER A 79 6.19 18.14 3.96
C SER A 79 5.26 18.79 2.92
N ASP A 80 5.80 19.34 1.83
CA ASP A 80 5.02 20.03 0.78
C ASP A 80 4.45 19.10 -0.30
N VAL A 81 4.45 17.78 -0.07
CA VAL A 81 3.98 16.77 -1.04
C VAL A 81 2.82 16.00 -0.44
N ALA A 82 1.67 16.06 -1.12
CA ALA A 82 0.49 15.24 -0.86
C ALA A 82 0.11 14.47 -2.12
N PHE A 83 -0.20 13.18 -1.99
CA PHE A 83 -0.72 12.37 -3.08
C PHE A 83 -1.67 11.28 -2.57
N ALA A 84 -2.60 10.89 -3.44
CA ALA A 84 -3.53 9.79 -3.19
C ALA A 84 -3.27 8.65 -4.17
N PHE A 85 -3.53 7.42 -3.73
CA PHE A 85 -3.54 6.25 -4.60
C PHE A 85 -4.55 5.22 -4.09
N ILE A 86 -4.88 4.26 -4.95
CA ILE A 86 -5.84 3.20 -4.69
C ILE A 86 -5.11 1.87 -4.63
N THR A 87 -5.58 0.99 -3.76
CA THR A 87 -5.22 -0.42 -3.77
C THR A 87 -6.46 -1.29 -3.82
N VAL A 88 -6.37 -2.41 -4.53
CA VAL A 88 -7.34 -3.52 -4.47
C VAL A 88 -6.54 -4.78 -4.18
N THR A 89 -6.90 -5.48 -3.10
CA THR A 89 -6.13 -6.59 -2.53
C THR A 89 -7.02 -7.81 -2.33
N SER A 90 -6.58 -8.95 -2.84
CA SER A 90 -7.20 -10.25 -2.58
C SER A 90 -6.17 -11.23 -2.03
N THR A 91 -6.61 -12.18 -1.22
CA THR A 91 -5.75 -13.21 -0.63
C THR A 91 -6.20 -14.58 -1.10
N ASP A 92 -5.29 -15.41 -1.59
CA ASP A 92 -5.65 -16.76 -2.04
C ASP A 92 -5.66 -17.79 -0.90
N ALA A 93 -6.12 -19.01 -1.20
CA ALA A 93 -6.17 -20.12 -0.25
C ALA A 93 -4.80 -20.45 0.39
N GLN A 94 -3.68 -20.12 -0.25
CA GLN A 94 -2.32 -20.33 0.28
C GLN A 94 -1.82 -19.15 1.12
N GLY A 95 -2.59 -18.07 1.23
CA GLY A 95 -2.22 -16.86 1.96
C GLY A 95 -1.34 -15.92 1.16
N ARG A 96 -1.20 -16.11 -0.16
CA ARG A 96 -0.49 -15.14 -1.02
C ARG A 96 -1.40 -13.94 -1.25
N ILE A 97 -0.79 -12.77 -1.25
CA ILE A 97 -1.46 -11.49 -1.39
C ILE A 97 -1.29 -10.99 -2.82
N TRP A 98 -2.40 -10.76 -3.50
CA TRP A 98 -2.46 -10.21 -4.85
C TRP A 98 -2.95 -8.77 -4.74
N ARG A 99 -2.10 -7.80 -5.09
CA ARG A 99 -2.43 -6.38 -4.97
C ARG A 99 -2.31 -5.67 -6.30
N THR A 100 -3.36 -4.97 -6.69
CA THR A 100 -3.33 -4.01 -7.81
C THR A 100 -3.31 -2.60 -7.25
N THR A 101 -2.41 -1.76 -7.74
CA THR A 101 -2.28 -0.38 -7.25
C THR A 101 -1.77 0.56 -8.32
N ASN A 102 -2.24 1.81 -8.28
CA ASN A 102 -1.77 2.93 -9.09
C ASN A 102 -0.74 3.81 -8.33
N PHE A 103 -0.14 3.30 -7.25
CA PHE A 103 0.85 4.00 -6.44
C PHE A 103 1.89 4.73 -7.32
N PRO A 104 2.15 6.03 -7.16
CA PRO A 104 2.91 6.79 -8.17
C PRO A 104 4.41 6.49 -8.20
N PHE A 105 4.98 5.82 -7.20
CA PHE A 105 6.42 5.65 -7.05
C PHE A 105 6.84 4.18 -7.04
N ALA A 106 8.13 3.94 -7.18
CA ALA A 106 8.70 2.63 -6.97
C ALA A 106 8.74 2.32 -5.45
N PRO A 107 8.49 1.05 -5.03
CA PRO A 107 8.52 0.69 -3.62
C PRO A 107 9.89 0.96 -2.98
N THR A 108 9.88 1.62 -1.83
CA THR A 108 11.09 1.94 -1.05
C THR A 108 11.62 0.75 -0.24
N LEU A 109 10.76 -0.25 0.01
CA LEU A 109 11.10 -1.54 0.59
C LEU A 109 10.89 -2.66 -0.43
N ARG A 110 11.61 -3.77 -0.27
CA ARG A 110 11.34 -4.98 -1.06
C ARG A 110 10.01 -5.60 -0.65
N CYS A 111 9.27 -6.02 -1.67
CA CYS A 111 8.02 -6.75 -1.49
C CYS A 111 8.33 -8.18 -0.97
N PRO A 112 7.68 -8.64 0.11
CA PRO A 112 7.81 -10.02 0.56
C PRO A 112 7.46 -11.04 -0.54
N PRO A 113 8.01 -12.26 -0.51
CA PRO A 113 7.84 -13.24 -1.58
C PRO A 113 6.42 -13.78 -1.70
N ASP A 114 5.57 -13.62 -0.70
CA ASP A 114 4.15 -13.96 -0.66
C ASP A 114 3.24 -12.83 -1.17
N VAL A 115 3.80 -11.63 -1.39
CA VAL A 115 3.07 -10.47 -1.90
C VAL A 115 3.40 -10.25 -3.39
N ARG A 116 2.36 -10.02 -4.20
CA ARG A 116 2.45 -9.91 -5.66
C ARG A 116 1.74 -8.66 -6.14
N TRP A 117 2.52 -7.70 -6.62
CA TRP A 117 2.01 -6.42 -7.10
C TRP A 117 1.74 -6.42 -8.60
N ASN A 118 0.55 -5.98 -8.97
CA ASN A 118 0.23 -5.47 -10.29
C ASN A 118 0.25 -3.94 -10.22
N HIS A 119 1.36 -3.36 -10.68
CA HIS A 119 1.57 -1.92 -10.64
C HIS A 119 1.05 -1.29 -11.93
N VAL A 120 -0.11 -0.65 -11.86
CA VAL A 120 -0.72 0.06 -13.00
C VAL A 120 -0.25 1.53 -13.03
N PRO A 121 -0.33 2.22 -14.19
CA PRO A 121 0.08 3.63 -14.29
C PRO A 121 -0.70 4.53 -13.31
N CYS A 122 -0.03 5.53 -12.72
CA CYS A 122 -0.65 6.47 -11.79
C CYS A 122 -1.71 7.39 -12.44
N SER A 123 -1.78 7.44 -13.77
CA SER A 123 -2.87 8.09 -14.49
C SER A 123 -4.19 7.31 -14.41
N ARG A 124 -4.15 6.02 -14.05
CA ARG A 124 -5.34 5.23 -13.75
C ARG A 124 -5.86 5.59 -12.36
N ASN A 125 -6.72 6.61 -12.33
CA ASN A 125 -7.33 7.14 -11.10
C ASN A 125 -8.81 6.76 -10.92
N CYS A 126 -9.39 6.07 -11.90
CA CYS A 126 -10.76 5.57 -11.81
C CYS A 126 -10.77 4.20 -11.13
N PHE A 127 -11.50 4.08 -10.01
CA PHE A 127 -11.60 2.84 -9.23
C PHE A 127 -12.06 1.65 -10.08
N HIS A 128 -13.14 1.80 -10.86
CA HIS A 128 -13.66 0.75 -11.73
C HIS A 128 -12.62 0.20 -12.73
N GLN A 129 -11.71 1.05 -13.21
CA GLN A 129 -10.63 0.59 -14.08
C GLN A 129 -9.61 -0.25 -13.32
N ILE A 130 -9.25 0.16 -12.10
CA ILE A 130 -8.32 -0.57 -11.22
C ILE A 130 -8.91 -1.91 -10.80
N LEU A 131 -10.20 -1.97 -10.48
CA LEU A 131 -10.89 -3.21 -10.14
C LEU A 131 -10.87 -4.18 -11.33
N ARG A 132 -11.20 -3.71 -12.53
CA ARG A 132 -11.10 -4.53 -13.76
C ARG A 132 -9.67 -4.99 -14.04
N ASP A 133 -8.67 -4.13 -13.81
CA ASP A 133 -7.26 -4.52 -13.93
C ASP A 133 -6.86 -5.58 -12.90
N HIS A 134 -7.46 -5.53 -11.71
CA HIS A 134 -7.27 -6.52 -10.67
C HIS A 134 -7.84 -7.88 -11.07
N HIS A 135 -9.08 -7.92 -11.58
CA HIS A 135 -9.67 -9.16 -12.11
C HIS A 135 -8.81 -9.77 -13.22
N LYS A 136 -8.45 -8.96 -14.22
CA LYS A 136 -7.58 -9.40 -15.30
C LYS A 136 -6.23 -9.91 -14.79
N TYR A 137 -5.67 -9.26 -13.77
CA TYR A 137 -4.42 -9.70 -13.18
C TYR A 137 -4.55 -11.07 -12.53
N LEU A 138 -5.59 -11.31 -11.73
CA LEU A 138 -5.86 -12.62 -11.13
C LEU A 138 -6.04 -13.71 -12.19
N GLU A 139 -6.83 -13.43 -13.24
CA GLU A 139 -7.04 -14.34 -14.36
C GLU A 139 -5.73 -14.71 -15.06
N THR A 140 -4.88 -13.73 -15.37
CA THR A 140 -3.58 -13.99 -16.01
C THR A 140 -2.61 -14.80 -15.15
N ARG A 141 -2.88 -14.89 -13.84
CA ARG A 141 -2.13 -15.69 -12.87
C ARG A 141 -2.79 -17.05 -12.59
N GLY A 142 -3.91 -17.35 -13.26
CA GLY A 142 -4.66 -18.59 -13.07
C GLY A 142 -5.35 -18.67 -11.70
N ILE A 143 -5.66 -17.53 -11.08
CA ILE A 143 -6.34 -17.47 -9.79
C ILE A 143 -7.83 -17.33 -10.04
N ALA A 144 -8.60 -18.36 -9.69
CA ALA A 144 -10.06 -18.33 -9.80
C ALA A 144 -10.65 -17.49 -8.65
N ALA A 145 -11.66 -16.68 -8.93
CA ALA A 145 -12.26 -15.78 -7.95
C ALA A 145 -12.81 -16.54 -6.72
N ASP A 146 -13.45 -17.70 -6.94
CA ASP A 146 -13.98 -18.56 -5.89
C ASP A 146 -12.91 -19.18 -4.96
N SER A 147 -11.66 -19.26 -5.43
CA SER A 147 -10.51 -19.74 -4.65
C SER A 147 -9.91 -18.69 -3.71
N LEU A 148 -10.32 -17.42 -3.86
CA LEU A 148 -9.90 -16.34 -2.96
C LEU A 148 -10.58 -16.48 -1.60
N ARG A 149 -9.91 -16.02 -0.55
CA ARG A 149 -10.49 -15.94 0.79
C ARG A 149 -11.42 -14.73 0.86
N ILE A 150 -12.57 -14.92 1.49
CA ILE A 150 -13.45 -13.80 1.86
C ILE A 150 -12.74 -13.02 2.99
N PRO A 151 -12.49 -11.71 2.83
CA PRO A 151 -11.94 -10.89 3.90
C PRO A 151 -12.88 -10.86 5.10
N ASP A 152 -12.31 -10.82 6.31
CA ASP A 152 -13.04 -10.57 7.54
C ASP A 152 -12.96 -9.06 7.85
N PRO A 153 -14.07 -8.30 7.78
CA PRO A 153 -14.05 -6.84 7.94
C PRO A 153 -13.49 -6.40 9.29
N ASP A 154 -13.73 -7.17 10.35
CA ASP A 154 -13.29 -6.85 11.71
C ASP A 154 -11.77 -7.03 11.89
N ARG A 155 -11.08 -7.65 10.92
CA ARG A 155 -9.66 -7.98 10.98
C ARG A 155 -8.82 -7.33 9.89
N ILE A 156 -9.39 -6.41 9.12
CA ILE A 156 -8.66 -5.76 8.01
C ILE A 156 -7.49 -4.94 8.55
N GLU A 157 -7.68 -4.15 9.61
CA GLU A 157 -6.61 -3.35 10.21
C GLU A 157 -5.47 -4.24 10.74
N GLU A 158 -5.80 -5.29 11.49
CA GLU A 158 -4.82 -6.29 11.99
C GLU A 158 -4.04 -6.94 10.84
N THR A 159 -4.73 -7.20 9.72
CA THR A 159 -4.11 -7.78 8.52
C THR A 159 -3.10 -6.81 7.88
N ILE A 160 -3.45 -5.52 7.79
CA ILE A 160 -2.56 -4.48 7.25
C ILE A 160 -1.33 -4.29 8.16
N GLU A 161 -1.52 -4.24 9.48
CA GLU A 161 -0.41 -4.18 10.43
C GLU A 161 0.52 -5.39 10.32
N THR A 162 -0.06 -6.59 10.23
CA THR A 162 0.69 -7.84 10.08
C THR A 162 1.48 -7.85 8.77
N GLU A 163 0.89 -7.37 7.68
CA GLU A 163 1.58 -7.25 6.40
C GLU A 163 2.75 -6.26 6.47
N MET A 164 2.56 -5.10 7.09
CA MET A 164 3.62 -4.11 7.28
C MET A 164 4.77 -4.67 8.11
N ARG A 165 4.47 -5.37 9.22
CA ARG A 165 5.49 -6.06 10.03
C ARG A 165 6.27 -7.08 9.22
N ARG A 166 5.58 -7.93 8.44
CA ARG A 166 6.24 -8.89 7.54
C ARG A 166 7.12 -8.21 6.49
N GLN A 167 6.70 -7.06 5.98
CA GLN A 167 7.51 -6.27 5.06
C GLN A 167 8.80 -5.77 5.73
N VAL A 168 8.71 -5.25 6.95
CA VAL A 168 9.89 -4.85 7.74
C VAL A 168 10.80 -6.04 8.00
N ASP A 169 10.27 -7.16 8.52
CA ASP A 169 11.04 -8.37 8.82
C ASP A 169 11.77 -8.92 7.59
N HIS A 170 11.09 -8.95 6.44
CA HIS A 170 11.70 -9.37 5.17
C HIS A 170 12.86 -8.46 4.76
N ASN A 171 12.73 -7.15 4.94
CA ASN A 171 13.77 -6.19 4.57
C ASN A 171 14.94 -6.18 5.55
N LEU A 172 14.70 -6.51 6.82
CA LEU A 172 15.75 -6.80 7.79
C LEU A 172 16.53 -8.07 7.39
N ALA A 173 15.82 -9.17 7.13
CA ALA A 173 16.43 -10.45 6.76
C ALA A 173 17.23 -10.38 5.45
N THR A 174 16.78 -9.57 4.48
CA THR A 174 17.47 -9.38 3.19
C THR A 174 18.55 -8.29 3.22
N GLY A 175 18.76 -7.65 4.38
CA GLY A 175 19.78 -6.64 4.62
C GLY A 175 19.55 -5.31 3.90
N ILE A 176 18.31 -4.98 3.55
CA ILE A 176 17.93 -3.67 2.97
C ILE A 176 17.88 -2.61 4.07
N ILE A 177 17.33 -2.97 5.22
CA ILE A 177 17.27 -2.13 6.42
C ILE A 177 17.99 -2.82 7.58
N THR A 178 18.31 -2.05 8.62
CA THR A 178 18.92 -2.53 9.86
C THR A 178 18.33 -1.77 11.05
N LEU A 179 18.22 -2.43 12.18
CA LEU A 179 17.74 -1.84 13.43
C LEU A 179 18.72 -0.80 13.96
N THR A 180 18.19 0.19 14.66
CA THR A 180 18.95 1.14 15.47
C THR A 180 18.63 0.94 16.94
N ASP A 181 19.48 1.48 17.82
CA ASP A 181 19.41 1.24 19.27
C ASP A 181 18.15 1.83 19.93
N ASP A 182 17.40 2.68 19.21
CA ASP A 182 16.17 3.34 19.65
C ASP A 182 14.89 2.63 19.21
N GLY A 183 14.97 1.39 18.69
CA GLY A 183 13.79 0.62 18.25
C GLY A 183 13.21 1.07 16.90
N SER A 184 13.94 1.90 16.16
CA SER A 184 13.64 2.21 14.77
C SER A 184 14.53 1.42 13.80
N PHE A 185 14.32 1.60 12.50
CA PHE A 185 15.21 1.07 11.47
C PHE A 185 15.68 2.13 10.49
N ARG A 186 16.82 1.87 9.84
CA ARG A 186 17.41 2.69 8.78
C ARG A 186 17.88 1.83 7.60
N TYR A 187 18.07 2.46 6.44
CA TYR A 187 18.65 1.77 5.28
C TYR A 187 20.14 1.44 5.47
N THR A 188 20.53 0.24 5.05
CA THR A 188 21.95 -0.14 4.95
C THR A 188 22.57 0.45 3.69
N THR A 189 23.89 0.35 3.50
CA THR A 189 24.54 0.72 2.23
C THR A 189 23.93 -0.02 1.04
N ARG A 190 23.63 -1.32 1.20
CA ARG A 190 22.92 -2.14 0.21
C ARG A 190 21.50 -1.60 -0.05
N GLY A 191 20.80 -1.21 1.01
CA GLY A 191 19.48 -0.57 0.91
C GLY A 191 19.52 0.76 0.15
N LEU A 192 20.57 1.57 0.34
CA LEU A 192 20.74 2.82 -0.39
C LEU A 192 20.98 2.59 -1.89
N PHE A 193 21.76 1.58 -2.27
CA PHE A 193 21.91 1.18 -3.68
C PHE A 193 20.58 0.67 -4.27
N PHE A 194 19.83 -0.11 -3.50
CA PHE A 194 18.49 -0.55 -3.89
C PHE A 194 17.57 0.65 -4.15
N LEU A 195 17.49 1.60 -3.21
CA LEU A 195 16.68 2.82 -3.34
C LEU A 195 17.09 3.67 -4.53
N TRP A 196 18.39 3.83 -4.77
CA TRP A 196 18.89 4.54 -5.94
C TRP A 196 18.36 3.92 -7.25
N GLY A 197 18.36 2.58 -7.35
CA GLY A 197 17.77 1.88 -8.48
C GLY A 197 16.26 2.12 -8.62
N GLN A 198 15.52 2.21 -7.52
CA GLN A 198 14.09 2.54 -7.55
C GLN A 198 13.85 3.98 -8.01
N PHE A 199 14.66 4.92 -7.54
CA PHE A 199 14.61 6.31 -7.97
C PHE A 199 14.86 6.47 -9.49
N VAL A 200 15.83 5.74 -10.03
CA VAL A 200 16.09 5.73 -11.49
C VAL A 200 14.88 5.18 -12.27
N LYS A 201 14.21 4.13 -11.77
CA LYS A 201 12.98 3.62 -12.40
C LYS A 201 11.87 4.67 -12.42
N ASP A 202 11.72 5.42 -11.33
CA ASP A 202 10.73 6.49 -11.27
C ASP A 202 11.06 7.60 -12.27
N MET A 203 12.32 8.01 -12.38
CA MET A 203 12.73 8.98 -13.41
C MET A 203 12.37 8.52 -14.83
N VAL A 204 12.63 7.26 -15.16
CA VAL A 204 12.27 6.70 -16.49
C VAL A 204 10.76 6.59 -16.70
N ARG A 205 9.97 6.41 -15.64
CA ARG A 205 8.50 6.38 -15.73
C ARG A 205 7.87 7.76 -15.93
N PHE A 206 8.54 8.82 -15.47
CA PHE A 206 8.06 10.20 -15.57
C PHE A 206 8.68 10.98 -16.75
N CYS A 207 9.64 10.40 -17.48
CA CYS A 207 10.18 10.94 -18.73
C CYS A 207 9.53 10.27 -19.95
#